data_AF-A0A1G2IV78-F1
#
_entry.id   AF-A0A1G2IV78-F1
#
_cell.length_a   1.000
_cell.length_b   1.000
_cell.length_c   1.000
_cell.angle_alpha   90.00
_cell.angle_beta   90.00
_cell.angle_gamma   90.00
#
_symmetry.space_group_name_H-M   'P 1'
#
loop_
_entity.id
_entity.type
_entity.pdbx_description
1 polymer ?
#
loop_
_entity_poly.entity_id
_entity_poly.type
_entity_poly.pdbx_seq_one_letter_code
_entity_poly.pdbx_strand_id
1 'polypeptide(L)'
;MRKLFRVFALGFVVSWLWESLHSMLYSNYMGLPISGFILFRAALVDAAIISILIFIGRKFGKYKTLFILSAGFIVAVIIEILALRTGRWEYNSLMPIIPIIKTGLTPTIQLAMTAYLVALDVKAGKEYK
;
A
#
# COMPACT_ATOMS: atom_id res chain seq x y z
N MET A 1 -15.50 14.33 8.57
CA MET A 1 -14.78 14.62 7.31
C MET A 1 -13.29 14.89 7.50
N ARG A 2 -12.87 15.90 8.30
CA ARG A 2 -11.44 16.23 8.51
C ARG A 2 -10.51 15.04 8.83
N LYS A 3 -10.96 14.09 9.68
CA LYS A 3 -10.19 12.89 10.03
C LYS A 3 -10.01 11.90 8.87
N LEU A 4 -11.02 11.76 8.00
CA LEU A 4 -10.94 10.86 6.84
C LEU A 4 -10.03 11.47 5.76
N PHE A 5 -10.15 12.79 5.55
CA PHE A 5 -9.25 13.51 4.65
C PHE A 5 -7.78 13.41 5.09
N ARG A 6 -7.49 13.57 6.40
CA ARG A 6 -6.13 13.37 6.93
C ARG A 6 -5.61 11.96 6.67
N VAL A 7 -6.43 10.93 6.91
CA VAL A 7 -6.04 9.53 6.63
C VAL A 7 -5.73 9.33 5.16
N PHE A 8 -6.58 9.85 4.27
CA PHE A 8 -6.37 9.74 2.83
C PHE A 8 -5.11 10.49 2.39
N ALA A 9 -4.93 11.75 2.83
CA ALA A 9 -3.77 12.56 2.47
C ALA A 9 -2.45 11.95 2.96
N LEU A 10 -2.41 11.44 4.20
CA LEU A 10 -1.24 10.74 4.73
C LEU A 10 -1.00 9.42 3.99
N GLY A 11 -2.06 8.63 3.75
CA GLY A 11 -1.98 7.41 2.96
C GLY A 11 -1.39 7.67 1.59
N PHE A 12 -1.85 8.71 0.90
CA PHE A 12 -1.32 9.11 -0.39
C PHE A 12 0.17 9.50 -0.32
N VAL A 13 0.57 10.36 0.61
CA VAL A 13 1.97 10.78 0.74
C VAL A 13 2.89 9.59 1.06
N VAL A 14 2.49 8.73 2.00
CA VAL A 14 3.29 7.57 2.39
C VAL A 14 3.38 6.57 1.24
N SER A 15 2.26 6.25 0.56
CA SER A 15 2.26 5.37 -0.60
C SER A 15 3.06 5.95 -1.76
N TRP A 16 2.96 7.26 -2.02
CA TRP A 16 3.76 7.92 -3.06
C TRP A 16 5.25 7.74 -2.85
N LEU A 17 5.72 8.04 -1.63
CA LEU A 17 7.13 7.92 -1.28
C LEU A 17 7.58 6.48 -1.42
N TRP A 18 6.76 5.53 -0.96
CA TRP A 18 7.04 4.11 -1.12
C TRP A 18 7.19 3.69 -2.58
N GLU A 19 6.22 4.03 -3.42
CA GLU A 19 6.21 3.73 -4.86
C GLU A 19 7.41 4.36 -5.57
N SER A 20 7.71 5.62 -5.26
CA SER A 20 8.85 6.34 -5.85
C SER A 20 10.18 5.69 -5.48
N LEU A 21 10.38 5.37 -4.20
CA LEU A 21 11.62 4.76 -3.71
C LEU A 21 11.83 3.34 -4.26
N HIS A 22 10.76 2.57 -4.45
CA HIS A 22 10.86 1.17 -4.91
C HIS A 22 10.66 1.00 -6.42
N SER A 23 10.31 2.07 -7.16
CA SER A 23 10.15 2.04 -8.62
C SER A 23 11.37 1.48 -9.35
N MET A 24 12.58 1.68 -8.79
CA MET A 24 13.82 1.13 -9.32
C MET A 24 13.91 -0.40 -9.30
N LEU A 25 13.00 -1.10 -8.61
CA LEU A 25 12.92 -2.57 -8.57
C LEU A 25 12.05 -3.15 -9.69
N TYR A 26 11.33 -2.28 -10.41
CA TYR A 26 10.52 -2.66 -11.56
C TYR A 26 11.28 -2.38 -12.85
N SER A 27 11.03 -3.17 -13.89
CA SER A 27 11.60 -2.96 -15.22
C SER A 27 10.71 -2.07 -16.09
N ASN A 28 9.40 -2.32 -16.09
CA ASN A 28 8.43 -1.55 -16.86
C ASN A 28 7.01 -1.64 -16.29
N TYR A 29 6.14 -0.75 -16.78
CA TYR A 29 4.70 -0.77 -16.57
C TYR A 29 4.00 -0.99 -17.91
N MET A 30 3.32 -2.12 -18.10
CA MET A 30 2.67 -2.48 -19.37
C MET A 30 3.62 -2.38 -20.59
N GLY A 31 4.89 -2.74 -20.44
CA GLY A 31 5.91 -2.61 -21.50
C GLY A 31 6.42 -1.18 -21.72
N LEU A 32 5.93 -0.19 -20.98
CA LEU A 32 6.34 1.22 -21.07
C LEU A 32 7.21 1.65 -19.88
N PRO A 33 8.03 2.70 -20.05
CA PRO A 33 8.78 3.29 -18.94
C PRO A 33 7.85 3.73 -17.80
N ILE A 34 8.31 3.51 -16.57
CA ILE A 34 7.58 3.89 -15.37
C ILE A 34 7.66 5.41 -15.23
N SER A 35 6.52 6.08 -15.37
CA SER A 35 6.42 7.53 -15.21
C SER A 35 5.93 7.91 -13.82
N GLY A 36 6.30 9.10 -13.36
CA GLY A 36 5.77 9.65 -12.10
C GLY A 36 4.25 9.75 -12.07
N PHE A 37 3.58 9.90 -13.22
CA PHE A 37 2.13 9.90 -13.31
C PHE A 37 1.51 8.52 -13.04
N ILE A 38 2.19 7.43 -13.40
CA ILE A 38 1.75 6.07 -13.08
C ILE A 38 1.85 5.84 -11.57
N LEU A 39 2.99 6.22 -10.98
CA LEU A 39 3.19 6.14 -9.53
C LEU A 39 2.18 7.03 -8.78
N PHE A 40 1.82 8.20 -9.34
CA PHE A 40 0.75 9.06 -8.82
C PHE A 40 -0.57 8.34 -8.70
N ARG A 41 -0.97 7.68 -9.78
CA ARG A 41 -2.24 6.97 -9.83
C ARG A 41 -2.22 5.74 -8.92
N ALA A 42 -1.10 5.02 -8.85
CA ALA A 42 -0.94 3.89 -7.93
C ALA A 42 -1.11 4.34 -6.48
N ALA A 43 -0.40 5.40 -6.06
CA ALA A 43 -0.49 5.96 -4.72
C ALA A 43 -1.90 6.46 -4.35
N LEU A 44 -2.66 7.01 -5.31
CA LEU A 44 -4.06 7.40 -5.09
C LEU A 44 -4.96 6.20 -4.79
N VAL A 45 -4.80 5.11 -5.53
CA VAL A 45 -5.57 3.87 -5.33
C VAL A 45 -5.24 3.29 -3.96
N ASP A 46 -3.96 3.23 -3.62
CA ASP A 46 -3.50 2.78 -2.30
C ASP A 46 -4.08 3.63 -1.16
N ALA A 47 -4.05 4.96 -1.30
CA ALA A 47 -4.63 5.86 -0.30
C ALA A 47 -6.13 5.60 -0.07
N ALA A 48 -6.87 5.29 -1.13
CA ALA A 48 -8.27 4.90 -1.03
C ALA A 48 -8.44 3.57 -0.27
N ILE A 49 -7.64 2.56 -0.63
CA ILE A 49 -7.64 1.24 0.04
C ILE A 49 -7.29 1.38 1.52
N ILE A 50 -6.20 2.09 1.85
CA ILE A 50 -5.76 2.38 3.22
C ILE A 50 -6.88 3.05 4.01
N SER A 51 -7.56 4.04 3.41
CA SER A 51 -8.68 4.73 4.05
C SER A 51 -9.83 3.78 4.38
N ILE A 52 -10.16 2.86 3.48
CA ILE A 52 -11.18 1.82 3.67
C ILE A 52 -10.76 0.85 4.78
N LEU A 53 -9.53 0.34 4.74
CA LEU A 53 -8.99 -0.59 5.75
C LEU A 53 -9.01 0.02 7.14
N ILE A 54 -8.57 1.27 7.28
CA ILE A 54 -8.59 1.99 8.57
C ILE A 54 -10.02 2.26 9.02
N PHE A 55 -10.93 2.59 8.10
CA PHE A 55 -12.34 2.82 8.44
C PHE A 55 -13.01 1.54 8.96
N ILE A 56 -12.86 0.42 8.25
CA ILE A 56 -13.40 -0.88 8.65
C ILE A 56 -12.74 -1.37 9.94
N GLY A 57 -11.41 -1.24 10.05
CA GLY A 57 -10.62 -1.67 11.21
C GLY A 57 -11.07 -1.04 12.53
N ARG A 58 -11.68 0.15 12.51
CA ARG A 58 -12.27 0.77 13.71
C ARG A 58 -13.34 -0.09 14.37
N LYS A 59 -14.05 -0.94 13.61
CA LYS A 59 -15.08 -1.85 14.12
C LYS A 59 -14.51 -3.01 14.93
N PHE A 60 -13.21 -3.30 14.78
CA PHE A 60 -12.54 -4.45 15.43
C PHE A 60 -11.94 -4.12 16.80
N GLY A 61 -12.11 -2.89 17.32
CA GLY A 61 -11.69 -2.50 18.67
C GLY A 61 -10.21 -2.81 18.93
N LYS A 62 -9.93 -3.67 19.92
CA LYS A 62 -8.56 -4.10 20.27
C LYS A 62 -7.84 -4.89 19.17
N TYR A 63 -8.59 -5.52 18.26
CA TYR A 63 -8.03 -6.28 17.13
C TYR A 63 -7.84 -5.43 15.86
N LYS A 64 -8.08 -4.11 15.93
CA LYS A 64 -7.91 -3.18 14.81
C LYS A 64 -6.56 -3.33 14.11
N THR A 65 -5.46 -3.39 14.88
CA THR A 65 -4.11 -3.46 14.30
C THR A 65 -3.89 -4.76 13.56
N LEU A 66 -4.30 -5.89 14.16
CA LEU A 66 -4.22 -7.20 13.52
C LEU A 66 -5.01 -7.22 12.22
N PHE A 67 -6.24 -6.68 12.22
CA PHE A 67 -7.06 -6.55 11.03
C PHE A 67 -6.38 -5.72 9.94
N ILE A 68 -5.82 -4.55 10.27
CA ILE A 68 -5.17 -3.68 9.28
C ILE A 68 -3.97 -4.38 8.64
N LEU A 69 -3.13 -5.03 9.44
CA LEU A 69 -1.95 -5.74 8.94
C LEU A 69 -2.34 -6.94 8.08
N SER A 70 -3.26 -7.79 8.54
CA SER A 70 -3.65 -9.00 7.80
C SER A 70 -4.44 -8.67 6.54
N ALA A 71 -5.44 -7.78 6.63
CA ALA A 71 -6.24 -7.40 5.47
C ALA A 71 -5.42 -6.59 4.46
N GLY A 72 -4.54 -5.69 4.92
CA GLY A 72 -3.63 -4.97 4.03
C GLY A 72 -2.69 -5.91 3.27
N PHE A 73 -2.12 -6.91 3.95
CA PHE A 73 -1.27 -7.91 3.32
C PHE A 73 -2.04 -8.76 2.30
N ILE A 74 -3.23 -9.26 2.66
CA ILE A 74 -4.06 -10.05 1.76
C ILE A 74 -4.43 -9.26 0.50
N VAL A 75 -4.86 -8.00 0.66
CA VAL A 75 -5.23 -7.15 -0.48
C VAL A 75 -4.01 -6.88 -1.37
N ALA A 76 -2.84 -6.59 -0.80
CA ALA A 76 -1.61 -6.40 -1.55
C ALA A 76 -1.23 -7.63 -2.37
N VAL A 77 -1.26 -8.83 -1.76
CA VAL A 77 -1.00 -10.09 -2.46
C VAL A 77 -1.95 -10.27 -3.64
N ILE A 78 -3.25 -10.03 -3.45
CA ILE A 78 -4.25 -10.17 -4.52
C ILE A 78 -3.97 -9.19 -5.67
N ILE A 79 -3.73 -7.92 -5.36
CA ILE A 79 -3.42 -6.89 -6.35
C ILE A 79 -2.17 -7.27 -7.14
N GLU A 80 -1.13 -7.73 -6.45
CA GLU A 80 0.15 -8.02 -7.08
C GLU A 80 0.08 -9.24 -7.99
N ILE A 81 -0.60 -10.31 -7.55
CA ILE A 81 -0.84 -11.49 -8.39
C ILE A 81 -1.60 -11.08 -9.67
N LEU A 82 -2.61 -10.23 -9.55
CA LEU A 82 -3.36 -9.75 -10.71
C LEU A 82 -2.50 -8.86 -11.61
N ALA A 83 -1.67 -7.99 -11.04
CA ALA A 83 -0.79 -7.13 -11.82
C ALA A 83 0.24 -7.93 -12.62
N LEU A 84 0.86 -8.94 -12.02
CA LEU A 84 1.80 -9.83 -12.71
C LEU A 84 1.11 -10.66 -13.80
N ARG A 85 -0.06 -11.25 -13.50
CA ARG A 85 -0.81 -12.05 -14.47
C ARG A 85 -1.30 -11.25 -15.68
N THR A 86 -1.52 -9.95 -15.50
CA THR A 86 -1.97 -9.05 -16.58
C THR A 86 -0.79 -8.36 -17.29
N GLY A 87 0.45 -8.64 -16.89
CA GLY A 87 1.64 -7.96 -17.43
C GLY A 87 1.65 -6.46 -17.12
N ARG A 88 0.91 -6.02 -16.09
CA ARG A 88 0.84 -4.61 -15.71
C ARG A 88 2.16 -4.14 -15.11
N TRP A 89 2.78 -4.98 -14.29
CA TRP A 89 4.08 -4.73 -13.68
C TRP A 89 5.03 -5.84 -14.07
N GLU A 90 6.27 -5.46 -14.34
CA GLU A 90 7.36 -6.40 -14.55
C GLU A 90 8.50 -6.04 -13.60
N TYR A 91 9.09 -7.06 -12.98
CA TYR A 91 10.21 -6.89 -12.06
C TYR A 91 11.53 -6.92 -12.81
N ASN A 92 12.52 -6.22 -12.27
CA ASN A 92 13.90 -6.47 -12.66
C ASN A 92 14.59 -7.45 -11.69
N SER A 93 15.86 -7.78 -11.96
CA SER A 93 16.63 -8.75 -11.18
C SER A 93 16.92 -8.33 -9.73
N LEU A 94 16.68 -7.06 -9.36
CA LEU A 94 16.89 -6.55 -8.01
C LEU A 94 15.68 -6.78 -7.10
N MET A 95 14.49 -7.06 -7.65
CA MET A 95 13.28 -7.26 -6.86
C MET A 95 13.40 -8.53 -6.00
N PRO A 96 13.39 -8.42 -4.66
CA PRO A 96 13.36 -9.60 -3.80
C PRO A 96 12.02 -10.31 -3.95
N ILE A 97 12.03 -11.61 -4.23
CA ILE A 97 10.81 -12.40 -4.42
C ILE A 97 10.50 -13.22 -3.17
N ILE A 98 9.23 -13.22 -2.74
CA ILE A 98 8.75 -14.09 -1.68
C ILE A 98 8.61 -15.52 -2.24
N PRO A 99 9.38 -16.52 -1.77
CA PRO A 99 9.47 -17.83 -2.43
C PRO A 99 8.14 -18.58 -2.57
N ILE A 100 7.25 -18.44 -1.58
CA ILE A 100 5.99 -19.20 -1.51
C ILE A 100 4.93 -18.59 -2.45
N ILE A 101 4.77 -17.26 -2.41
CA ILE A 101 3.71 -16.53 -3.13
C ILE A 101 4.16 -16.11 -4.53
N LYS A 102 5.49 -16.07 -4.77
CA LYS A 102 6.13 -15.66 -6.01
C LYS A 102 5.79 -14.23 -6.44
N THR A 103 5.57 -13.36 -5.46
CA THR A 103 5.38 -11.91 -5.64
C THR A 103 6.60 -11.15 -5.12
N GLY A 104 6.78 -9.93 -5.61
CA GLY A 104 7.79 -8.99 -5.12
C GLY A 104 7.54 -8.63 -3.66
N LEU A 105 8.60 -8.59 -2.86
CA LEU A 105 8.51 -8.32 -1.43
C LEU A 105 7.90 -6.95 -1.16
N THR A 106 8.36 -5.92 -1.88
CA THR A 106 7.98 -4.53 -1.64
C THR A 106 6.51 -4.25 -1.92
N PRO A 107 5.91 -4.63 -3.07
CA PRO A 107 4.46 -4.46 -3.27
C PRO A 107 3.64 -5.32 -2.31
N THR A 108 4.13 -6.52 -1.96
CA THR A 108 3.37 -7.46 -1.11
C THR A 108 3.16 -6.94 0.31
N ILE A 109 4.13 -6.22 0.88
CA ILE A 109 4.02 -5.69 2.25
C ILE A 109 3.47 -4.27 2.31
N GLN A 110 3.45 -3.55 1.18
CA GLN A 110 3.19 -2.12 1.09
C GLN A 110 1.89 -1.71 1.77
N LEU A 111 0.74 -2.27 1.37
CA LEU A 111 -0.55 -1.85 1.93
C LEU A 111 -0.66 -2.14 3.43
N ALA A 112 -0.09 -3.25 3.91
CA ALA A 112 -0.08 -3.57 5.34
C ALA A 112 0.74 -2.54 6.13
N MET A 113 1.97 -2.25 5.67
CA MET A 113 2.89 -1.35 6.36
C MET A 113 2.40 0.11 6.30
N THR A 114 2.04 0.60 5.13
CA THR A 114 1.57 1.97 4.94
C THR A 114 0.26 2.22 5.69
N ALA A 115 -0.70 1.29 5.66
CA ALA A 115 -1.93 1.42 6.45
C ALA A 115 -1.67 1.42 7.96
N TYR A 116 -0.73 0.59 8.43
CA TYR A 116 -0.33 0.57 9.83
C TYR A 116 0.30 1.90 10.26
N LEU A 117 1.24 2.43 9.49
CA LEU A 117 1.90 3.73 9.75
C LEU A 117 0.88 4.87 9.83
N VAL A 118 -0.04 4.95 8.88
CA VAL A 118 -1.12 5.96 8.88
C VAL A 118 -2.05 5.77 10.09
N ALA A 119 -2.32 4.52 10.49
CA ALA A 119 -3.17 4.23 11.63
C ALA A 119 -2.54 4.62 12.99
N LEU A 120 -1.20 4.67 13.09
CA LEU A 120 -0.48 5.14 14.28
C LEU A 120 -0.63 6.65 14.48
N ASP A 121 -0.48 7.45 13.42
CA ASP A 121 -0.69 8.92 13.47
C ASP A 121 -2.09 9.28 13.99
N VAL A 122 -3.11 8.56 13.51
CA VAL A 122 -4.51 8.75 13.95
C VAL A 122 -4.70 8.42 15.43
N LYS A 123 -3.91 7.49 15.98
CA LYS A 123 -3.95 7.13 17.41
C LYS A 123 -3.25 8.19 18.25
N ALA A 124 -2.05 8.63 17.86
CA ALA A 124 -1.32 9.68 18.55
C ALA A 124 -2.16 10.96 18.69
N GLY A 125 -2.87 11.39 17.64
CA GLY A 125 -3.76 12.55 17.70
C GLY A 125 -5.00 12.42 18.62
N LYS A 126 -5.25 11.25 19.22
CA LYS A 126 -6.27 11.07 20.28
C LYS A 126 -5.69 11.16 21.70
N GLU A 127 -4.40 10.94 21.88
CA GLU A 127 -3.74 10.96 23.20
C GLU A 127 -3.32 12.39 23.60
N TYR A 128 -3.22 13.33 22.64
CA TYR A 128 -2.93 14.76 22.86
C TYR A 128 -4.19 15.66 22.93
N LYS A 129 -5.36 15.10 23.23
CA LYS A 129 -6.62 15.83 23.44
C LYS A 129 -7.22 15.47 24.78
#